data_AF-A0A9P3CKN2-F1
#
_entry.id   AF-A0A9P3CKN2-F1
#
_cell.length_a   1.000
_cell.length_b   1.000
_cell.length_c   1.000
_cell.angle_alpha   90.00
_cell.angle_beta   90.00
_cell.angle_gamma   90.00
#
_symmetry.space_group_name_H-M   'P 1'
#
loop_
_entity.id
_entity.type
_entity.pdbx_description
1 polymer ?
#
loop_
_entity_poly.entity_id
_entity_poly.type
_entity_poly.pdbx_seq_one_letter_code
_entity_poly.pdbx_strand_id
1 'polypeptide(L)'
;MASTQALSAATQDRKARLAQLKSLKRKAPDATADLQQDDENAPSAAAEPPAQNEDDVTMRYVSGRNYDHATKGAKLGFDGAPDQGQTTLELKAAELAAETKRQAEEAEKNDAPLDLFKLQPKKPNWDLKRDLDQKLSTLNVRTDNAIARLVRERIQKQQEAARGRANGADSRGDAEAQGIEGATLVEATNVREREDEEEARREREEDEALLDGS
;
A
#
# COMPACT_ATOMS: atom_id res chain seq x y z
N MET A 1 -2.84 -1.71 47.94
CA MET A 1 -3.82 -0.68 47.54
C MET A 1 -3.49 0.73 48.04
N ALA A 2 -2.84 0.93 49.19
CA ALA A 2 -2.49 2.28 49.69
C ALA A 2 -1.37 3.00 48.91
N SER A 3 -0.43 2.26 48.30
CA SER A 3 0.70 2.86 47.56
C SER A 3 0.28 3.57 46.28
N THR A 4 -0.66 3.00 45.52
CA THR A 4 -1.16 3.58 44.26
C THR A 4 -1.98 4.84 44.52
N GLN A 5 -2.74 4.87 45.63
CA GLN A 5 -3.43 6.07 46.08
C GLN A 5 -2.46 7.19 46.48
N ALA A 6 -1.39 6.87 47.23
CA ALA A 6 -0.36 7.84 47.58
C ALA A 6 0.36 8.42 46.35
N LEU A 7 0.66 7.57 45.35
CA LEU A 7 1.22 8.01 44.05
C LEU A 7 0.25 8.91 43.27
N SER A 8 -1.06 8.60 43.29
CA SER A 8 -2.08 9.42 42.64
C SER A 8 -2.26 10.79 43.31
N ALA A 9 -2.15 10.86 44.64
CA ALA A 9 -2.22 12.12 45.38
C ALA A 9 -1.00 13.00 45.06
N ALA A 10 0.21 12.43 45.08
CA ALA A 10 1.44 13.16 44.77
C ALA A 10 1.47 13.71 43.33
N THR A 11 0.88 12.99 42.37
CA THR A 11 0.77 13.48 40.98
C THR A 11 -0.23 14.62 40.83
N GLN A 12 -1.35 14.59 41.57
CA GLN A 12 -2.32 15.69 41.62
C GLN A 12 -1.72 16.96 42.25
N ASP A 13 -0.97 16.83 43.35
CA ASP A 13 -0.28 17.96 44.00
C ASP A 13 0.75 18.62 43.08
N ARG A 14 1.52 17.81 42.33
CA ARG A 14 2.48 18.32 41.33
C ARG A 14 1.77 19.09 40.22
N LYS A 15 0.64 18.57 39.73
CA LYS A 15 -0.17 19.22 38.70
C LYS A 15 -0.74 20.57 39.19
N ALA A 16 -1.20 20.63 40.44
CA ALA A 16 -1.69 21.86 41.06
C ALA A 16 -0.59 22.92 41.20
N ARG A 17 0.60 22.54 41.69
CA ARG A 17 1.76 23.46 41.77
C ARG A 17 2.16 24.00 40.40
N LEU A 18 2.20 23.15 39.37
CA LEU A 18 2.52 23.60 38.01
C LEU A 18 1.46 24.55 37.44
N ALA A 19 0.18 24.34 37.74
CA ALA A 19 -0.88 25.25 37.34
C ALA A 19 -0.73 26.64 37.99
N GLN A 20 -0.41 26.68 39.29
CA GLN A 20 -0.15 27.93 40.02
C GLN A 20 1.05 28.70 39.45
N LEU A 21 2.14 28.01 39.10
CA LEU A 21 3.31 28.63 38.46
C LEU A 21 2.99 29.15 37.05
N LYS A 22 2.13 28.45 36.29
CA LYS A 22 1.66 28.91 34.98
C LYS A 22 0.75 30.14 35.07
N SER A 23 -0.02 30.32 36.15
CA SER A 23 -0.78 31.56 36.36
C SER A 23 0.08 32.73 36.80
N LEU A 24 1.11 32.51 37.62
CA LEU A 24 2.03 33.58 38.05
C LEU A 24 2.81 34.18 36.87
N LYS A 25 3.25 33.35 35.90
CA LYS A 25 3.98 33.84 34.73
C LYS A 25 3.13 34.70 33.77
N ARG A 26 1.80 34.68 33.90
CA ARG A 26 0.86 35.52 33.13
C ARG A 26 0.38 36.77 33.88
N LYS A 27 0.86 37.00 35.11
CA LYS A 27 0.42 38.11 35.99
C LYS A 27 1.62 38.90 36.52
N ALA A 28 2.60 39.19 35.67
CA ALA A 28 3.50 40.32 35.91
C ALA A 28 2.82 41.58 35.32
N PRO A 29 2.50 42.61 36.12
CA PRO A 29 2.02 43.88 35.58
C PRO A 29 3.20 44.70 35.04
N ASP A 30 3.02 45.28 33.85
CA ASP A 30 3.90 46.30 33.29
C ASP A 30 4.03 47.48 34.25
N ALA A 31 5.23 47.66 34.79
CA ALA A 31 5.59 48.80 35.62
C ALA A 31 6.21 49.89 34.72
N THR A 32 5.39 50.58 33.93
CA THR A 32 5.76 51.83 33.25
C THR A 32 4.52 52.71 33.07
N ALA A 33 4.05 53.30 34.16
CA ALA A 33 3.08 54.39 34.11
C ALA A 33 3.29 55.28 35.34
N ASP A 34 4.18 56.26 35.19
CA ASP A 34 4.13 57.58 35.83
C ASP A 34 5.38 58.33 35.42
N LEU A 35 5.23 59.34 34.55
CA LEU A 35 5.80 60.69 34.70
C LEU A 35 5.17 61.62 33.65
N GLN A 36 4.94 62.84 34.09
CA GLN A 36 3.97 63.84 33.64
C GLN A 36 4.38 64.65 32.39
N GLN A 37 3.37 65.41 31.94
CA GLN A 37 3.29 66.40 30.87
C GLN A 37 4.31 67.57 30.94
N ASP A 38 4.29 68.34 29.84
CA ASP A 38 4.83 69.68 29.57
C ASP A 38 6.25 69.77 29.01
N ASP A 39 6.38 70.00 27.69
CA ASP A 39 6.88 71.29 27.17
C ASP A 39 6.63 71.44 25.65
N GLU A 40 6.21 72.64 25.27
CA GLU A 40 5.96 73.12 23.91
C GLU A 40 7.28 73.54 23.24
N ASN A 41 7.64 72.98 22.08
CA ASN A 41 8.33 73.75 21.05
C ASN A 41 8.32 73.06 19.67
N ALA A 42 7.63 73.68 18.70
CA ALA A 42 7.80 73.42 17.26
C ALA A 42 9.07 74.16 16.76
N PRO A 43 9.71 73.83 15.61
CA PRO A 43 9.03 73.80 14.32
C PRO A 43 9.49 72.73 13.29
N SER A 44 8.55 72.49 12.36
CA SER A 44 8.66 71.91 11.01
C SER A 44 10.04 71.93 10.34
N ALA A 45 10.49 70.76 9.87
CA ALA A 45 11.37 70.64 8.70
C ALA A 45 11.10 69.35 7.93
N ALA A 46 10.94 69.51 6.62
CA ALA A 46 10.59 68.53 5.62
C ALA A 46 11.59 67.36 5.50
N ALA A 47 11.06 66.17 5.19
CA ALA A 47 11.45 65.30 4.07
C ALA A 47 11.07 63.85 4.39
N GLU A 48 10.07 63.32 3.69
CA GLU A 48 9.96 61.88 3.48
C GLU A 48 11.14 61.43 2.61
N PRO A 49 12.02 60.51 3.02
CA PRO A 49 12.78 59.72 2.08
C PRO A 49 11.93 58.53 1.60
N PRO A 50 12.07 58.10 0.34
CA PRO A 50 11.34 56.96 -0.19
C PRO A 50 11.77 55.67 0.53
N ALA A 51 10.79 54.91 1.00
CA ALA A 51 10.91 53.59 1.61
C ALA A 51 11.38 52.52 0.60
N GLN A 52 12.57 52.71 0.04
CA GLN A 52 13.22 51.74 -0.83
C GLN A 52 14.70 51.69 -0.44
N ASN A 53 15.17 50.51 -0.04
CA ASN A 53 16.56 50.12 0.25
C ASN A 53 17.01 50.07 1.73
N GLU A 54 16.11 50.07 2.71
CA GLU A 54 16.53 49.94 4.12
C GLU A 54 16.98 48.51 4.46
N ASP A 55 16.32 47.51 3.89
CA ASP A 55 16.68 46.09 4.09
C ASP A 55 18.05 45.75 3.48
N ASP A 56 18.38 46.34 2.33
CA ASP A 56 19.66 46.09 1.62
C ASP A 56 20.85 46.75 2.31
N VAL A 57 20.66 47.97 2.83
CA VAL A 57 21.69 48.69 3.59
C VAL A 57 21.95 47.99 4.93
N THR A 58 20.90 47.57 5.64
CA THR A 58 21.06 46.90 6.94
C THR A 58 21.71 45.51 6.81
N MET A 59 21.39 44.73 5.77
CA MET A 59 22.09 43.47 5.48
C MET A 59 23.58 43.67 5.13
N ARG A 60 23.92 44.80 4.50
CA ARG A 60 25.30 45.08 4.06
C ARG A 60 26.23 45.55 5.19
N TYR A 61 25.70 46.24 6.20
CA TYR A 61 26.54 46.89 7.24
C TYR A 61 26.42 46.29 8.65
N VAL A 62 25.37 45.52 8.96
CA VAL A 62 25.20 44.90 10.27
C VAL A 62 25.43 43.39 10.15
N SER A 63 26.56 42.88 10.67
CA SER A 63 26.79 41.44 10.68
C SER A 63 26.05 40.79 11.86
N GLY A 64 24.85 40.27 11.61
CA GLY A 64 24.06 39.53 12.60
C GLY A 64 24.68 38.18 12.94
N ARG A 65 25.60 38.11 13.92
CA ARG A 65 26.19 36.83 14.37
C ARG A 65 25.13 35.83 14.85
N ASN A 66 24.11 36.33 15.57
CA ASN A 66 22.96 35.57 16.07
C ASN A 66 21.60 36.21 15.72
N TYR A 67 21.59 37.23 14.87
CA TYR A 67 20.38 37.98 14.53
C TYR A 67 20.08 37.79 13.06
N ASP A 68 18.84 37.42 12.74
CA ASP A 68 18.33 37.39 11.38
C ASP A 68 17.53 38.67 11.12
N HIS A 69 17.91 39.36 10.05
CA HIS A 69 17.39 40.68 9.70
C HIS A 69 16.02 40.59 9.04
N ALA A 70 15.77 39.50 8.30
CA ALA A 70 14.50 39.27 7.64
C ALA A 70 13.39 38.99 8.67
N THR A 71 13.69 38.15 9.67
CA THR A 71 12.74 37.81 10.74
C THR A 71 12.83 38.75 11.95
N LYS A 72 13.77 39.70 11.95
CA LYS A 72 14.08 40.62 13.05
C LYS A 72 14.19 39.91 14.41
N GLY A 73 14.83 38.73 14.40
CA GLY A 73 14.82 37.80 15.54
C GLY A 73 16.15 37.07 15.74
N ALA A 74 16.20 36.21 16.75
CA ALA A 74 17.33 35.32 16.93
C ALA A 74 17.40 34.30 15.78
N LYS A 75 18.57 34.12 15.18
CA LYS A 75 18.80 33.12 14.14
C LYS A 75 18.74 31.71 14.75
N LEU A 76 17.56 31.09 14.72
CA LEU A 76 17.41 29.67 15.04
C LEU A 76 17.93 28.87 13.84
N GLY A 77 18.96 28.06 14.03
CA GLY A 77 19.77 27.49 12.93
C GLY A 77 19.05 26.60 11.91
N PHE A 78 17.77 26.28 12.10
CA PHE A 78 16.96 25.52 11.14
C PHE A 78 15.57 26.16 11.03
N ASP A 79 15.22 26.59 9.81
CA ASP A 79 13.88 27.14 9.49
C ASP A 79 12.83 26.04 9.30
N GLY A 80 13.27 24.81 9.03
CA GLY A 80 12.42 23.62 8.87
C GLY A 80 12.91 22.44 9.69
N ALA A 81 12.00 21.53 10.01
CA ALA A 81 12.40 20.26 10.61
C ALA A 81 13.32 19.50 9.63
N PRO A 82 14.42 18.91 10.10
CA PRO A 82 15.40 18.24 9.23
C PRO A 82 14.80 17.05 8.44
N ASP A 83 13.66 16.53 8.90
CA ASP A 83 12.97 15.38 8.32
C ASP A 83 11.95 15.79 7.23
N GLN A 84 11.82 17.09 6.92
CA GLN A 84 10.87 17.57 5.91
C GLN A 84 11.23 17.01 4.52
N GLY A 85 10.32 16.20 3.96
CA GLY A 85 10.47 15.60 2.64
C GLY A 85 11.15 14.23 2.60
N GLN A 86 11.58 13.68 3.75
CA GLN A 86 12.13 12.33 3.82
C GLN A 86 11.07 11.33 4.30
N THR A 87 11.01 10.15 3.66
CA THR A 87 10.11 9.07 4.09
C THR A 87 10.70 8.37 5.32
N THR A 88 10.40 8.91 6.50
CA THR A 88 10.86 8.32 7.77
C THR A 88 10.12 7.02 8.09
N LEU A 89 10.72 6.19 8.95
CA LEU A 89 10.08 4.97 9.43
C LEU A 89 8.78 5.27 10.17
N GLU A 90 8.71 6.40 10.88
CA GLU A 90 7.52 6.83 11.60
C GLU A 90 6.37 7.15 10.65
N LEU A 91 6.63 7.82 9.52
CA LEU A 91 5.61 8.09 8.51
C LEU A 91 5.09 6.78 7.88
N LYS A 92 5.98 5.87 7.50
CA LYS A 92 5.59 4.56 6.95
C LYS A 92 4.82 3.70 7.96
N ALA A 93 5.23 3.73 9.22
CA ALA A 93 4.53 3.02 10.29
C ALA A 93 3.13 3.62 10.52
N ALA A 94 3.00 4.94 10.45
CA ALA A 94 1.72 5.63 10.55
C ALA A 94 0.80 5.30 9.35
N GLU A 95 1.35 5.24 8.14
CA GLU A 95 0.62 4.82 6.93
C GLU A 95 0.12 3.38 7.06
N LEU A 96 0.98 2.45 7.47
CA LEU A 96 0.60 1.05 7.70
C LEU A 96 -0.45 0.91 8.80
N ALA A 97 -0.33 1.68 9.89
CA ALA A 97 -1.33 1.72 10.95
C ALA A 97 -2.67 2.27 10.46
N ALA A 98 -2.66 3.28 9.60
CA ALA A 98 -3.88 3.83 8.99
C ALA A 98 -4.51 2.84 8.02
N GLU A 99 -3.71 2.14 7.21
CA GLU A 99 -4.18 1.13 6.26
C GLU A 99 -4.79 -0.07 6.97
N THR A 100 -4.10 -0.62 7.97
CA THR A 100 -4.61 -1.75 8.78
C THR A 100 -5.89 -1.36 9.52
N LYS A 101 -5.99 -0.14 10.05
CA LYS A 101 -7.22 0.38 10.64
C LYS A 101 -8.35 0.46 9.61
N ARG A 102 -8.08 0.98 8.41
CA ARG A 102 -9.07 1.05 7.33
C ARG A 102 -9.57 -0.34 6.92
N GLN A 103 -8.66 -1.30 6.78
CA GLN A 103 -9.00 -2.69 6.46
C GLN A 103 -9.83 -3.33 7.58
N ALA A 104 -9.53 -3.05 8.85
CA ALA A 104 -10.32 -3.54 9.98
C ALA A 104 -11.74 -2.92 10.00
N GLU A 105 -11.86 -1.61 9.77
CA GLU A 105 -13.16 -0.92 9.66
C GLU A 105 -13.98 -1.44 8.46
N GLU A 106 -13.32 -1.77 7.34
CA GLU A 106 -13.95 -2.38 6.18
C GLU A 106 -14.38 -3.82 6.47
N ALA A 107 -13.58 -4.61 7.16
CA ALA A 107 -13.94 -5.96 7.61
C ALA A 107 -15.12 -5.94 8.61
N GLU A 108 -15.18 -4.94 9.50
CA GLU A 108 -16.30 -4.72 10.43
C GLU A 108 -17.58 -4.34 9.68
N LYS A 109 -17.50 -3.41 8.73
CA LYS A 109 -18.65 -3.03 7.87
C LYS A 109 -19.17 -4.16 7.01
N ASN A 110 -18.30 -5.10 6.65
CA ASN A 110 -18.69 -6.26 5.85
C ASN A 110 -19.55 -7.26 6.64
N ASP A 111 -19.75 -7.06 7.96
CA ASP A 111 -20.66 -7.80 8.87
C ASP A 111 -20.69 -9.32 8.61
N ALA A 112 -19.55 -9.82 8.14
CA ALA A 112 -19.43 -11.18 7.66
C ALA A 112 -19.47 -12.05 8.90
N PRO A 113 -20.41 -13.01 8.99
CA PRO A 113 -20.54 -13.84 10.18
C PRO A 113 -19.18 -14.47 10.47
N LEU A 114 -18.66 -14.18 11.66
CA LEU A 114 -17.33 -14.62 12.08
C LEU A 114 -17.32 -16.16 12.02
N ASP A 115 -16.62 -16.72 11.04
CA ASP A 115 -16.70 -18.15 10.81
C ASP A 115 -15.95 -18.90 11.91
N LEU A 116 -16.72 -19.46 12.83
CA LEU A 116 -16.27 -20.23 13.98
C LEU A 116 -15.38 -21.41 13.58
N PHE A 117 -15.45 -21.93 12.35
CA PHE A 117 -14.58 -23.00 11.87
C PHE A 117 -13.16 -22.51 11.51
N LYS A 118 -13.00 -21.22 11.17
CA LYS A 118 -11.68 -20.62 10.92
C LYS A 118 -10.96 -20.28 12.22
N LEU A 119 -11.72 -19.93 13.26
CA LEU A 119 -11.21 -19.56 14.59
C LEU A 119 -10.88 -20.77 15.49
N GLN A 120 -11.34 -21.97 15.11
CA GLN A 120 -11.00 -23.19 15.83
C GLN A 120 -9.48 -23.43 15.85
N PRO A 121 -8.93 -23.94 16.97
CA PRO A 121 -7.53 -24.31 17.03
C PRO A 121 -7.24 -25.34 15.95
N LYS A 122 -6.20 -25.08 15.16
CA LYS A 122 -5.79 -25.97 14.08
C LYS A 122 -5.29 -27.30 14.66
N LYS A 123 -5.33 -28.36 13.86
CA LYS A 123 -4.80 -29.68 14.23
C LYS A 123 -3.32 -29.56 14.64
N PRO A 124 -2.81 -30.31 15.63
CA PRO A 124 -1.40 -30.23 16.03
C PRO A 124 -0.41 -30.42 14.88
N ASN A 125 -0.76 -31.25 13.89
CA ASN A 125 0.06 -31.55 12.72
C ASN A 125 -0.08 -30.54 11.56
N TRP A 126 -0.82 -29.44 11.74
CA TRP A 126 -1.15 -28.52 10.64
C TRP A 126 0.08 -27.83 10.06
N ASP A 127 1.02 -27.46 10.92
CA ASP A 127 2.25 -26.77 10.53
C ASP A 127 3.20 -27.73 9.81
N LEU A 128 3.38 -28.95 10.33
CA LEU A 128 4.17 -29.98 9.67
C LEU A 128 3.59 -30.33 8.29
N LYS A 129 2.25 -30.39 8.16
CA LYS A 129 1.61 -30.59 6.86
C LYS A 129 1.94 -29.46 5.89
N ARG A 130 1.85 -28.21 6.34
CA ARG A 130 2.16 -27.04 5.51
C ARG A 130 3.62 -27.05 5.03
N ASP A 131 4.55 -27.32 5.95
CA ASP A 131 5.99 -27.38 5.62
C ASP A 131 6.32 -28.56 4.69
N LEU A 132 5.63 -29.70 4.88
CA LEU A 132 5.74 -30.84 3.99
C LEU A 132 5.18 -30.53 2.60
N ASP A 133 4.01 -29.89 2.52
CA ASP A 133 3.38 -29.49 1.26
C ASP A 133 4.29 -28.52 0.48
N GLN A 134 4.95 -27.57 1.17
CA GLN A 134 5.92 -26.68 0.52
C GLN A 134 7.12 -27.44 -0.05
N LYS A 135 7.66 -28.42 0.68
CA LYS A 135 8.77 -29.26 0.21
C LYS A 135 8.35 -30.17 -0.95
N LEU A 136 7.12 -30.67 -0.93
CA LEU A 136 6.57 -31.54 -1.98
C LEU A 136 6.15 -30.78 -3.23
N SER A 137 5.93 -29.46 -3.17
CA SER A 137 5.47 -28.65 -4.32
C SER A 137 6.24 -28.92 -5.62
N THR A 138 7.58 -28.91 -5.57
CA THR A 138 8.42 -29.15 -6.75
C THR A 138 8.38 -30.61 -7.19
N LEU A 139 8.26 -31.55 -6.24
CA LEU A 139 8.16 -32.97 -6.55
C LEU A 139 6.81 -33.30 -7.20
N ASN A 140 5.72 -32.72 -6.71
CA ASN A 140 4.37 -32.89 -7.24
C ASN A 140 4.31 -32.46 -8.71
N VAL A 141 4.89 -31.31 -9.08
CA VAL A 141 4.97 -30.88 -10.49
C VAL A 141 5.69 -31.92 -11.35
N ARG A 142 6.79 -32.52 -10.86
CA ARG A 142 7.51 -33.56 -11.60
C ARG A 142 6.70 -34.86 -11.69
N THR A 143 6.02 -35.23 -10.62
CA THR A 143 5.14 -36.40 -10.56
C THR A 143 3.98 -36.24 -11.53
N ASP A 144 3.32 -35.08 -11.57
CA ASP A 144 2.22 -34.78 -12.48
C ASP A 144 2.70 -34.84 -13.95
N ASN A 145 3.87 -34.27 -14.23
CA ASN A 145 4.49 -34.37 -15.55
C ASN A 145 4.83 -35.82 -15.93
N ALA A 146 5.30 -36.63 -14.99
CA ALA A 146 5.58 -38.05 -15.20
C ALA A 146 4.29 -38.85 -15.46
N ILE A 147 3.23 -38.58 -14.69
CA ILE A 147 1.90 -39.15 -14.89
C ILE A 147 1.38 -38.79 -16.29
N ALA A 148 1.48 -37.52 -16.69
CA ALA A 148 1.07 -37.07 -18.03
C ALA A 148 1.84 -37.79 -19.16
N ARG A 149 3.14 -38.01 -18.99
CA ARG A 149 3.96 -38.80 -19.94
C ARG A 149 3.50 -40.24 -20.02
N LEU A 150 3.29 -40.91 -18.87
CA LEU A 150 2.82 -42.29 -18.82
C LEU A 150 1.44 -42.45 -19.46
N VAL A 151 0.53 -41.50 -19.22
CA VAL A 151 -0.80 -41.49 -19.83
C VAL A 151 -0.68 -41.32 -21.35
N ARG A 152 0.16 -40.40 -21.83
CA ARG A 152 0.41 -40.22 -23.26
C ARG A 152 0.94 -41.50 -23.92
N GLU A 153 1.96 -42.12 -23.32
CA GLU A 153 2.51 -43.39 -23.83
C GLU A 153 1.47 -44.51 -23.84
N ARG A 154 0.59 -44.56 -22.82
CA ARG A 154 -0.46 -45.58 -22.74
C ARG A 154 -1.50 -45.39 -23.84
N ILE A 155 -1.94 -44.15 -24.07
CA ILE A 155 -2.89 -43.81 -25.14
C ILE A 155 -2.27 -44.11 -26.50
N GLN A 156 -1.00 -43.72 -26.73
CA GLN A 156 -0.31 -44.00 -27.98
C GLN A 156 -0.19 -45.50 -28.23
N LYS A 157 0.21 -46.30 -27.23
CA LYS A 157 0.27 -47.77 -27.35
C LYS A 157 -1.10 -48.38 -27.63
N GLN A 158 -2.17 -47.88 -27.00
CA GLN A 158 -3.54 -48.33 -27.28
C GLN A 158 -3.96 -47.98 -28.72
N GLN A 159 -3.62 -46.79 -29.20
CA GLN A 159 -3.89 -46.35 -30.57
C GLN A 159 -3.10 -47.16 -31.60
N GLU A 160 -1.82 -47.42 -31.36
CA GLU A 160 -0.96 -48.26 -32.21
C GLU A 160 -1.46 -49.71 -32.25
N ALA A 161 -1.90 -50.26 -31.11
CA ALA A 161 -2.52 -51.58 -31.06
C ALA A 161 -3.85 -51.64 -31.81
N ALA A 162 -4.69 -50.59 -31.71
CA ALA A 162 -5.92 -50.47 -32.48
C ALA A 162 -5.64 -50.33 -33.99
N ARG A 163 -4.67 -49.51 -34.38
CA ARG A 163 -4.24 -49.33 -35.78
C ARG A 163 -3.59 -50.60 -36.35
N GLY A 164 -2.80 -51.31 -35.56
CA GLY A 164 -2.21 -52.59 -35.94
C GLY A 164 -3.26 -53.68 -36.16
N ARG A 165 -4.35 -53.65 -35.38
CA ARG A 165 -5.54 -54.50 -35.60
C ARG A 165 -6.36 -54.05 -36.81
N ALA A 166 -6.39 -52.76 -37.15
CA ALA A 166 -7.06 -52.26 -38.35
C ALA A 166 -6.29 -52.55 -39.66
N ASN A 167 -4.95 -52.59 -39.62
CA ASN A 167 -4.11 -52.89 -40.80
C ASN A 167 -3.91 -54.40 -41.08
N GLY A 168 -4.22 -55.27 -40.13
CA GLY A 168 -4.34 -56.71 -40.35
C GLY A 168 -5.79 -57.04 -40.68
N ALA A 169 -6.13 -57.11 -41.96
CA ALA A 169 -7.50 -57.27 -42.45
C ALA A 169 -8.27 -58.45 -41.82
N ASP A 170 -9.56 -58.22 -41.61
CA ASP A 170 -10.62 -59.23 -41.41
C ASP A 170 -10.69 -59.92 -40.03
N SER A 171 -11.30 -59.27 -39.04
CA SER A 171 -12.11 -60.00 -38.06
C SER A 171 -13.19 -59.13 -37.43
N ARG A 172 -14.38 -59.36 -37.96
CA ARG A 172 -15.73 -59.10 -37.45
C ARG A 172 -15.83 -59.14 -35.91
N GLY A 173 -16.38 -58.07 -35.32
CA GLY A 173 -17.18 -58.15 -34.10
C GLY A 173 -16.68 -57.38 -32.87
N ASP A 174 -17.39 -56.28 -32.59
CA ASP A 174 -17.83 -55.91 -31.23
C ASP A 174 -16.77 -55.54 -30.18
N ALA A 175 -16.10 -54.39 -30.37
CA ALA A 175 -15.39 -53.69 -29.29
C ALA A 175 -15.17 -52.18 -29.54
N GLU A 176 -15.87 -51.57 -30.51
CA GLU A 176 -15.48 -50.26 -31.08
C GLU A 176 -16.09 -49.03 -30.38
N ALA A 177 -16.99 -49.19 -29.40
CA ALA A 177 -17.79 -48.06 -28.92
C ALA A 177 -17.12 -47.14 -27.87
N GLN A 178 -15.97 -47.48 -27.28
CA GLN A 178 -15.46 -46.74 -26.10
C GLN A 178 -14.00 -46.21 -26.20
N GLY A 179 -13.24 -46.60 -27.22
CA GLY A 179 -11.81 -46.22 -27.35
C GLY A 179 -11.50 -45.14 -28.39
N ILE A 180 -12.43 -44.89 -29.31
CA ILE A 180 -12.25 -43.98 -30.44
C ILE A 180 -12.60 -42.53 -30.03
N GLU A 181 -13.47 -42.38 -29.04
CA GLU A 181 -14.12 -41.11 -28.68
C GLU A 181 -13.14 -40.03 -28.19
N GLY A 182 -12.06 -40.40 -27.49
CA GLY A 182 -11.08 -39.43 -26.98
C GLY A 182 -10.17 -38.84 -28.07
N ALA A 183 -9.76 -39.65 -29.05
CA ALA A 183 -8.92 -39.18 -30.16
C ALA A 183 -9.73 -38.33 -31.15
N THR A 184 -10.97 -38.74 -31.43
CA THR A 184 -11.89 -37.97 -32.27
C THR A 184 -12.33 -36.65 -31.61
N LEU A 185 -12.45 -36.61 -30.27
CA LEU A 185 -12.80 -35.39 -29.56
C LEU A 185 -11.65 -34.37 -29.59
N VAL A 186 -10.39 -34.80 -29.43
CA VAL A 186 -9.22 -33.91 -29.52
C VAL A 186 -9.03 -33.39 -30.95
N GLU A 187 -9.26 -34.25 -31.95
CA GLU A 187 -9.22 -33.82 -33.35
C GLU A 187 -10.36 -32.83 -33.66
N ALA A 188 -11.57 -33.07 -33.15
CA ALA A 188 -12.70 -32.15 -33.28
C ALA A 188 -12.47 -30.81 -32.56
N THR A 189 -11.81 -30.79 -31.39
CA THR A 189 -11.49 -29.54 -30.70
C THR A 189 -10.43 -28.73 -31.45
N ASN A 190 -9.39 -29.39 -31.97
CA ASN A 190 -8.36 -28.71 -32.75
C ASN A 190 -8.90 -28.16 -34.08
N VAL A 191 -9.87 -28.86 -34.70
CA VAL A 191 -10.55 -28.36 -35.91
C VAL A 191 -11.41 -27.14 -35.56
N ARG A 192 -12.15 -27.19 -34.46
CA ARG A 192 -12.98 -26.07 -34.00
C ARG A 192 -12.18 -24.82 -33.67
N GLU A 193 -11.08 -24.96 -32.92
CA GLU A 193 -10.20 -23.81 -32.61
C GLU A 193 -9.65 -23.15 -33.88
N ARG A 194 -9.33 -23.96 -34.90
CA ARG A 194 -8.85 -23.45 -36.19
C ARG A 194 -9.94 -22.76 -37.00
N GLU A 195 -11.16 -23.29 -37.00
CA GLU A 195 -12.32 -22.68 -37.66
C GLU A 195 -12.69 -21.34 -36.99
N ASP A 196 -12.71 -21.29 -35.65
CA ASP A 196 -13.00 -20.08 -34.88
C ASP A 196 -11.95 -18.96 -35.15
N GLU A 197 -10.67 -19.31 -35.29
CA GLU A 197 -9.60 -18.37 -35.66
C GLU A 197 -9.75 -17.82 -37.09
N GLU A 198 -10.14 -18.65 -38.05
CA GLU A 198 -10.40 -18.25 -39.43
C GLU A 198 -11.66 -17.37 -39.55
N GLU A 199 -12.70 -17.65 -38.75
CA GLU A 199 -13.93 -16.87 -38.68
C GLU A 199 -13.68 -15.49 -38.05
N ALA A 200 -12.94 -15.41 -36.94
CA ALA A 200 -12.54 -14.15 -36.33
C ALA A 200 -11.61 -13.30 -37.22
N ARG A 201 -10.90 -13.93 -38.15
CA ARG A 201 -10.13 -13.20 -39.17
C ARG A 201 -11.07 -12.63 -40.24
N ARG A 202 -12.05 -13.40 -40.68
CA ARG A 202 -13.04 -12.97 -41.67
C ARG A 202 -13.93 -11.85 -41.13
N GLU A 203 -14.39 -11.95 -39.88
CA GLU A 203 -15.18 -10.91 -39.20
C GLU A 203 -14.42 -9.58 -39.12
N ARG A 204 -13.10 -9.61 -38.85
CA ARG A 204 -12.25 -8.41 -38.87
C ARG A 204 -12.10 -7.82 -40.27
N GLU A 205 -11.94 -8.64 -41.29
CA GLU A 205 -11.88 -8.20 -42.70
C GLU A 205 -13.23 -7.62 -43.16
N GLU A 206 -14.36 -8.19 -42.70
CA GLU A 206 -15.72 -7.69 -42.96
C GLU A 206 -15.99 -6.37 -42.24
N ASP A 207 -15.63 -6.23 -40.96
CA ASP A 207 -15.74 -4.99 -40.19
C ASP A 207 -14.91 -3.85 -40.81
N GLU A 208 -13.69 -4.14 -41.28
CA GLU A 208 -12.84 -3.17 -41.96
C GLU A 208 -13.43 -2.73 -43.31
N ALA A 209 -14.00 -3.66 -44.09
CA ALA A 209 -14.69 -3.35 -45.33
C ALA A 209 -15.99 -2.55 -45.11
N LEU A 210 -16.68 -2.77 -43.98
CA LEU A 210 -17.89 -2.03 -43.59
C LEU A 210 -17.56 -0.61 -43.13
N LEU A 211 -16.36 -0.40 -42.57
CA LEU A 211 -15.85 0.90 -42.16
C LEU A 211 -15.34 1.75 -43.34
N ASP A 212 -14.74 1.13 -44.35
CA ASP A 212 -14.24 1.80 -45.58
C ASP A 212 -15.37 2.10 -46.60
N GLY A 213 -16.54 1.45 -46.42
CA GLY A 213 -17.72 1.65 -47.26
C GLY A 213 -18.68 2.76 -46.82
N SER A 214 -18.39 3.51 -45.74
CA SER A 214 -19.25 4.57 -45.18
C SER A 214 -18.75 6.00 -45.42
#